data_AF-A0A349D7K5-F1
#
_entry.id   AF-A0A349D7K5-F1
#
_cell.length_a   1.000
_cell.length_b   1.000
_cell.length_c   1.000
_cell.angle_alpha   90.00
_cell.angle_beta   90.00
_cell.angle_gamma   90.00
#
_symmetry.space_group_name_H-M   'P 1'
#
loop_
_entity.id
_entity.type
_entity.pdbx_description
1 polymer ?
#
loop_
_entity_poly.entity_id
_entity_poly.type
_entity_poly.pdbx_seq_one_letter_code
_entity_poly.pdbx_strand_id
1 'polypeptide(L)'
;VNLTVVFSAYFSGKNYVEALKFLSGIIYFFQGKPVFNSSNTPGLSSNIEKAIFDLTSLSYHEWNMVFSMMGAKYIPSVAYRVRMLTFSSDNIEDTVPPVSGIGINED
;
A
#
# COMPACT_ATOMS: atom_id res chain seq x y z
N VAL A 1 4.16 2.12 -6.48
CA VAL A 1 3.86 3.28 -5.59
C VAL A 1 4.33 2.97 -4.16
N ASN A 2 4.85 3.95 -3.42
CA ASN A 2 5.22 3.80 -2.00
C ASN A 2 4.33 4.70 -1.14
N LEU A 3 3.60 4.12 -0.18
CA LEU A 3 2.76 4.85 0.78
C LEU A 3 3.29 4.65 2.20
N THR A 4 3.17 5.69 3.02
CA THR A 4 3.30 5.56 4.48
C THR A 4 1.91 5.60 5.08
N VAL A 5 1.52 4.52 5.76
CA VAL A 5 0.21 4.39 6.40
C VAL A 5 0.42 4.34 7.90
N VAL A 6 -0.27 5.23 8.63
CA VAL A 6 -0.24 5.28 10.09
C VAL A 6 -1.56 4.75 10.62
N PHE A 7 -1.50 3.70 11.42
CA PHE A 7 -2.64 3.20 12.18
C PHE A 7 -2.61 3.82 13.57
N SER A 8 -3.66 4.54 13.94
CA SER A 8 -3.76 5.23 15.23
C SER A 8 -4.96 4.74 16.01
N ALA A 9 -4.76 4.44 17.29
CA ALA A 9 -5.78 3.89 18.18
C ALA A 9 -6.24 4.96 19.18
N TYR A 10 -7.33 5.65 18.86
CA TYR A 10 -7.90 6.70 19.70
C TYR A 10 -9.01 6.16 20.60
N PHE A 11 -8.78 6.17 21.92
CA PHE A 11 -9.74 5.72 22.93
C PHE A 11 -10.03 6.83 23.93
N SER A 12 -11.31 7.12 24.15
CA SER A 12 -11.77 8.04 25.20
C SER A 12 -11.48 7.46 26.60
N GLY A 13 -11.25 8.33 27.60
CA GLY A 13 -11.11 7.89 29.00
C GLY A 13 -9.73 7.34 29.41
N LYS A 14 -8.63 7.76 28.76
CA LYS A 14 -7.25 7.31 29.05
C LYS A 14 -7.05 5.79 28.95
N ASN A 15 -7.82 5.09 28.12
CA ASN A 15 -7.68 3.64 27.97
C ASN A 15 -6.54 3.26 27.00
N TYR A 16 -5.32 3.60 27.41
CA TYR A 16 -4.10 3.34 26.63
C TYR A 16 -3.85 1.85 26.41
N VAL A 17 -4.17 1.01 27.41
CA VAL A 17 -4.00 -0.44 27.32
C VAL A 17 -4.88 -1.02 26.23
N GLU A 18 -6.13 -0.57 26.12
CA GLU A 18 -7.01 -1.01 25.04
C GLU A 18 -6.49 -0.56 23.68
N ALA A 19 -6.01 0.68 23.57
CA ALA A 19 -5.37 1.17 22.35
C ALA A 19 -4.22 0.26 21.89
N LEU A 20 -3.35 -0.15 22.83
CA LEU A 20 -2.26 -1.07 22.53
C LEU A 20 -2.74 -2.45 22.06
N LYS A 21 -3.81 -3.02 22.63
CA LYS A 21 -4.35 -4.31 22.17
C LYS A 21 -4.76 -4.27 20.70
N PHE A 22 -5.43 -3.18 20.29
CA PHE A 22 -5.82 -3.01 18.89
C PHE A 22 -4.60 -2.87 17.98
N LEU A 23 -3.61 -2.07 18.37
CA LEU A 23 -2.36 -1.94 17.61
C LEU A 23 -1.60 -3.26 17.53
N SER A 24 -1.57 -4.05 18.61
CA SER A 24 -0.99 -5.40 18.61
C SER A 24 -1.72 -6.31 17.62
N GLY A 25 -3.05 -6.23 17.53
CA GLY A 25 -3.83 -6.98 16.54
C GLY A 25 -3.47 -6.60 15.09
N ILE A 26 -3.30 -5.31 14.82
CA ILE A 26 -2.85 -4.81 13.50
C ILE A 26 -1.45 -5.32 13.18
N ILE A 27 -0.52 -5.23 14.14
CA ILE A 27 0.85 -5.73 13.96
C ILE A 27 0.82 -7.23 13.67
N TYR A 28 0.09 -8.00 14.48
CA TYR A 28 -0.02 -9.44 14.34
C TYR A 28 -0.59 -9.84 12.97
N PHE A 29 -1.63 -9.15 12.51
CA PHE A 29 -2.24 -9.40 11.21
C PHE A 29 -1.24 -9.20 10.05
N PHE A 30 -0.59 -8.04 9.99
CA PHE A 30 0.33 -7.73 8.89
C PHE A 30 1.66 -8.48 8.99
N GLN A 31 2.13 -8.83 10.18
CA GLN A 31 3.30 -9.71 10.31
C GLN A 31 2.98 -11.17 9.95
N GLY A 32 1.77 -11.65 10.24
CA GLY A 32 1.32 -12.98 9.85
C GLY A 32 1.14 -13.13 8.33
N LYS A 33 0.76 -12.05 7.63
CA LYS A 33 0.69 -11.99 6.18
C LYS A 33 1.11 -10.62 5.65
N PRO A 34 2.40 -10.38 5.39
CA PRO A 34 2.88 -9.07 4.94
C PRO A 34 2.63 -8.81 3.45
N VAL A 35 2.41 -9.85 2.65
CA VAL A 35 2.24 -9.76 1.20
C VAL A 35 0.82 -10.15 0.78
N PHE A 36 0.14 -9.22 0.12
CA PHE A 36 -1.21 -9.37 -0.40
C PHE A 36 -1.17 -9.38 -1.92
N ASN A 37 -1.83 -10.34 -2.55
CA ASN A 37 -2.00 -10.46 -3.99
C ASN A 37 -3.34 -11.15 -4.29
N SER A 38 -3.73 -11.21 -5.56
CA SER A 38 -5.01 -11.79 -5.98
C SER A 38 -5.15 -13.28 -5.65
N SER A 39 -4.04 -14.02 -5.48
CA SER A 39 -4.05 -15.45 -5.12
C SER A 39 -4.39 -15.69 -3.66
N ASN A 40 -3.94 -14.81 -2.74
CA ASN A 40 -4.10 -14.99 -1.30
C ASN A 40 -5.07 -14.01 -0.63
N THR A 41 -5.63 -13.08 -1.41
CA THR A 41 -6.57 -12.06 -0.95
C THR A 41 -7.68 -11.91 -2.00
N PRO A 42 -8.65 -12.84 -2.04
CA PRO A 42 -9.84 -12.69 -2.88
C PRO A 42 -10.54 -11.37 -2.57
N GLY A 43 -10.85 -10.58 -3.60
CA GLY A 43 -11.42 -9.23 -3.45
C GLY A 43 -10.37 -8.09 -3.42
N LEU A 44 -9.07 -8.39 -3.51
CA LEU A 44 -8.08 -7.38 -3.84
C LEU A 44 -8.38 -6.80 -5.23
N SER A 45 -8.33 -5.47 -5.36
CA SER A 45 -8.58 -4.78 -6.63
C SER A 45 -7.69 -5.35 -7.74
N SER A 46 -8.27 -5.59 -8.92
CA SER A 46 -7.55 -6.12 -10.09
C SER A 46 -6.38 -5.24 -10.54
N ASN A 47 -6.40 -3.94 -10.19
CA ASN A 47 -5.34 -3.01 -10.51
C ASN A 47 -4.10 -3.16 -9.61
N ILE A 48 -4.20 -3.91 -8.51
CA ILE A 48 -3.10 -4.15 -7.57
C ILE A 48 -2.61 -5.58 -7.77
N GLU A 49 -1.42 -5.73 -8.35
CA GLU A 49 -0.76 -7.02 -8.51
C GLU A 49 -0.27 -7.53 -7.14
N LYS A 50 0.35 -6.63 -6.36
CA LYS A 50 0.98 -6.97 -5.08
C LYS A 50 1.04 -5.76 -4.16
N ALA A 51 0.63 -5.93 -2.91
CA ALA A 51 0.83 -4.97 -1.84
C ALA A 51 1.65 -5.60 -0.72
N ILE A 52 2.74 -4.95 -0.33
CA ILE A 52 3.65 -5.41 0.73
C ILE A 52 3.61 -4.41 1.88
N PHE A 53 3.34 -4.89 3.08
CA PHE A 53 3.26 -4.10 4.31
C PHE A 53 4.50 -4.36 5.16
N ASP A 54 5.35 -3.34 5.29
CA ASP A 54 6.54 -3.39 6.13
C ASP A 54 6.35 -2.48 7.35
N LEU A 55 6.42 -3.06 8.56
CA LEU A 55 6.40 -2.27 9.79
C LEU A 55 7.63 -1.34 9.80
N THR A 56 7.42 -0.06 10.05
CA THR A 56 8.48 0.94 10.02
C THR A 56 8.41 1.86 11.21
N SER A 57 9.56 2.40 11.61
CA SER A 57 9.65 3.38 12.70
C SER A 57 9.84 4.76 12.10
N LEU A 58 8.97 5.70 12.47
CA LEU A 58 9.18 7.11 12.21
C LEU A 58 10.01 7.72 13.34
N SER A 59 10.83 8.71 13.01
CA SER A 59 11.52 9.55 13.99
C SER A 59 10.52 10.34 14.84
N TYR A 60 10.95 10.80 16.02
CA TYR A 60 10.14 11.68 16.86
C TYR A 60 9.73 12.96 16.11
N HIS A 61 10.59 13.51 15.25
CA HIS A 61 10.27 14.69 14.46
C HIS A 61 9.13 14.41 13.48
N GLU A 62 9.19 13.30 12.73
CA GLU A 62 8.13 12.89 11.81
C GLU A 62 6.81 12.63 12.53
N TRP A 63 6.84 11.97 13.69
CA TRP A 63 5.64 11.78 14.52
C TRP A 63 5.03 13.11 14.96
N ASN A 64 5.85 14.05 15.44
CA ASN A 64 5.36 15.38 15.80
C ASN A 64 4.76 16.10 14.61
N MET A 65 5.37 16.01 13.41
CA MET A 65 4.82 16.61 12.20
C MET A 65 3.44 16.03 11.86
N VAL A 66 3.29 14.70 11.86
CA VAL A 66 2.03 14.01 11.57
C VAL A 66 0.91 14.48 12.50
N PHE A 67 1.13 14.47 13.81
CA PHE A 67 0.08 14.86 14.76
C PHE A 67 -0.15 16.37 14.81
N SER A 68 0.89 17.18 14.59
CA SER A 68 0.75 18.65 14.52
C SER A 68 -0.11 19.07 13.33
N MET A 69 0.08 18.44 12.16
CA MET A 69 -0.76 18.69 10.98
C MET A 69 -2.23 18.35 11.23
N MET A 70 -2.51 17.39 12.11
CA MET A 70 -3.87 16.98 12.49
C MET A 70 -4.45 17.82 13.62
N GLY A 71 -3.70 18.75 14.21
CA GLY A 71 -4.11 19.49 15.43
C GLY A 71 -4.34 18.58 16.64
N ALA A 72 -3.77 17.37 16.63
CA ALA A 72 -3.98 16.35 17.64
C ALA A 72 -2.78 16.25 18.59
N LYS A 73 -3.04 15.94 19.87
CA LYS A 73 -1.99 15.45 20.76
C LYS A 73 -1.59 14.04 20.33
N TYR A 74 -0.36 13.61 20.61
CA TYR A 74 0.11 12.25 20.34
C TYR A 74 -0.92 11.19 20.76
N ILE A 75 -1.21 10.27 19.82
CA ILE A 75 -2.09 9.11 19.98
C ILE A 75 -1.22 7.86 19.82
N PRO A 76 -1.51 6.75 20.52
CA PRO A 76 -0.82 5.49 20.28
C PRO A 76 -0.98 5.06 18.82
N SER A 77 0.14 4.88 18.12
CA SER A 77 0.14 4.61 16.68
C SER A 77 1.31 3.74 16.24
N VAL A 78 1.12 3.06 15.11
CA VAL A 78 2.15 2.30 14.40
C VAL A 78 2.20 2.73 12.94
N ALA A 79 3.39 2.77 12.35
CA ALA A 79 3.58 3.17 10.96
C ALA A 79 3.98 1.97 10.10
N TYR A 80 3.42 1.90 8.90
CA TYR A 80 3.75 0.91 7.89
C TYR A 80 4.17 1.60 6.60
N ARG A 81 5.22 1.08 5.98
CA ARG A 81 5.52 1.36 4.58
C ARG A 81 4.80 0.34 3.72
N VAL A 82 3.97 0.82 2.81
CA VAL A 82 3.20 0.00 1.87
C VAL A 82 3.80 0.16 0.48
N ARG A 83 4.29 -0.95 -0.07
CA ARG A 83 4.84 -1.02 -1.43
C ARG A 83 3.81 -1.69 -2.33
N MET A 84 3.37 -0.99 -3.37
CA MET A 84 2.37 -1.51 -4.33
C MET A 84 2.97 -1.65 -5.71
N LEU A 85 2.75 -2.82 -6.31
CA LEU A 85 2.88 -3.09 -7.74
C LEU A 85 1.48 -3.02 -8.35
N THR A 86 1.34 -2.20 -9.38
CA THR A 86 0.07 -1.94 -10.06
C THR A 86 0.23 -2.22 -11.54
N PHE A 87 -0.85 -2.66 -12.19
CA PHE A 87 -0.86 -2.76 -13.65
C PHE A 87 -0.95 -1.36 -14.26
N SER A 88 -0.05 -1.05 -15.19
CA SER A 88 -0.14 0.15 -16.02
C SER A 88 -0.98 -0.17 -17.26
N SER A 89 -2.19 0.36 -17.34
CA SER A 89 -3.10 0.17 -18.48
C SER A 89 -2.76 1.03 -19.72
N ASP A 90 -1.67 1.82 -19.69
CA ASP A 90 -1.33 2.82 -20.71
C ASP A 90 -0.17 2.43 -21.66
N ASN A 91 0.30 1.17 -21.68
CA ASN A 91 1.38 0.76 -22.60
C ASN A 91 0.92 -0.25 -23.65
N ILE A 92 -0.12 0.10 -24.40
CA ILE A 92 -0.33 -0.50 -25.73
C ILE A 92 -0.26 0.64 -26.76
N GLU A 93 0.95 1.11 -27.05
CA GLU A 93 1.24 1.66 -28.38
C GLU A 93 1.70 0.50 -29.25
N ASP A 94 0.75 -0.34 -29.67
CA ASP A 94 1.02 -1.26 -30.76
C ASP A 94 1.03 -0.46 -32.06
N THR A 95 2.21 0.06 -32.41
CA THR A 95 2.41 0.71 -33.71
C THR A 95 2.57 -0.39 -34.75
N VAL A 96 1.46 -0.90 -35.25
CA VAL A 96 1.44 -1.86 -36.35
C VAL A 96 1.92 -1.14 -37.61
N PRO A 97 3.02 -1.56 -38.26
CA PRO A 97 3.43 -0.95 -39.51
C PRO A 97 2.36 -1.20 -40.58
N PRO A 98 1.99 -0.20 -41.40
CA PRO A 98 1.04 -0.40 -42.48
C PRO A 98 1.60 -1.43 -43.47
N VAL A 99 0.77 -2.40 -43.86
CA VAL A 99 1.13 -3.43 -44.85
C VAL A 99 1.45 -2.76 -46.19
N SER A 100 2.74 -2.65 -46.49
CA SER A 100 3.23 -2.11 -47.76
C SER A 100 3.41 -3.24 -48.77
N GLY A 101 2.32 -3.67 -49.40
CA GLY A 101 2.33 -4.41 -50.66
C GLY A 101 2.62 -5.90 -50.57
N ILE A 102 1.81 -6.69 -51.28
CA ILE A 102 2.05 -8.11 -51.53
C ILE A 102 2.92 -8.18 -52.79
N GLY A 103 4.19 -8.56 -52.65
CA GLY A 103 5.04 -8.89 -53.79
C GLY A 103 4.64 -10.26 -54.33
N ILE A 104 3.80 -10.28 -55.36
CA ILE A 104 3.63 -11.46 -56.21
C ILE A 104 4.91 -11.61 -57.03
N ASN A 105 5.71 -12.64 -56.73
CA ASN A 105 6.79 -13.05 -57.61
C ASN A 105 6.12 -13.81 -58.77
N GLU A 106 6.07 -13.20 -59.95
CA GLU A 106 5.91 -13.92 -61.21
C GLU A 106 7.31 -14.28 -61.73
N ASP A 107 7.48 -15.56 -62.08
CA ASP A 107 8.70 -16.17 -62.62
C ASP A 107 9.15 -15.59 -63.97
#